data_AF-A0A359MSV2-F1
#
_entry.id   AF-A0A359MSV2-F1
#
_cell.length_a   1.000
_cell.length_b   1.000
_cell.length_c   1.000
_cell.angle_alpha   90.00
_cell.angle_beta   90.00
_cell.angle_gamma   90.00
#
_symmetry.space_group_name_H-M   'P 1'
#
loop_
_entity.id
_entity.type
_entity.pdbx_description
1 polymer ?
#
loop_
_entity_poly.entity_id
_entity_poly.type
_entity_poly.pdbx_seq_one_letter_code
_entity_poly.pdbx_strand_id
1 'polypeptide(L)'
;MSGKFYRYFYIIFICFLAMTGCAKKQDVALQSQDGEEPKSQLSETAESQDSTEEDLAFLTSDECNGRKPGTPGNEKAAAYIAERFEEIGLQPFLKDYRHSYTKETESLDEDTISLKILDGDRVLDTFEFGKDFIEIFLEDTALTLPFYLEPKDKECAVLVDDAAIAQEYWNNPYVKLLLVKGNDSRRGGFFYKEGIPPQLRVYPETYDRLIEHVGKEIVLSCDIEAEEKTQDNIVGIIQGEDHSNALIISAHYDHVGSAGDRIWRGALDNASGVCLLLETAKVIQDYYEGSQPAYDI
;
A
#
# COMPACT_ATOMS: atom_id res chain seq x y z
N MET A 1 -56.65 6.51 33.14
CA MET A 1 -57.07 6.49 31.73
C MET A 1 -55.83 6.53 30.85
N SER A 2 -55.64 5.46 30.08
CA SER A 2 -54.81 5.29 28.88
C SER A 2 -53.31 5.61 28.96
N GLY A 3 -52.51 4.58 29.24
CA GLY A 3 -51.11 4.51 28.85
C GLY A 3 -50.97 4.09 27.38
N LYS A 4 -50.08 4.76 26.64
CA LYS A 4 -49.77 4.43 25.25
C LYS A 4 -48.55 3.51 25.20
N PHE A 5 -48.81 2.24 24.91
CA PHE A 5 -47.82 1.24 24.50
C PHE A 5 -47.36 1.56 23.07
N TYR A 6 -46.08 1.82 22.87
CA TYR A 6 -45.46 1.79 21.53
C TYR A 6 -45.03 0.35 21.24
N ARG A 7 -45.71 -0.28 20.28
CA ARG A 7 -45.32 -1.56 19.68
C ARG A 7 -44.19 -1.30 18.67
N TYR A 8 -42.97 -1.71 18.99
CA TYR A 8 -41.91 -1.87 18.01
C TYR A 8 -42.20 -3.12 17.18
N PHE A 9 -42.42 -2.93 15.87
CA PHE A 9 -42.54 -4.01 14.90
C PHE A 9 -41.13 -4.30 14.36
N TYR A 10 -40.48 -5.36 14.84
CA TYR A 10 -39.26 -5.86 14.22
C TYR A 10 -39.66 -6.58 12.93
N ILE A 11 -39.41 -5.95 11.78
CA ILE A 11 -39.41 -6.66 10.49
C ILE A 11 -38.04 -7.30 10.35
N ILE A 12 -37.97 -8.58 10.70
CA ILE A 12 -36.83 -9.44 10.39
C ILE A 12 -36.93 -9.78 8.88
N PHE A 13 -36.03 -9.23 8.07
CA PHE A 13 -35.86 -9.63 6.68
C PHE A 13 -34.94 -10.86 6.63
N ILE A 14 -35.51 -12.06 6.74
CA ILE A 14 -34.79 -13.30 6.45
C ILE A 14 -34.82 -13.51 4.93
N CYS A 15 -33.69 -13.27 4.27
CA CYS A 15 -33.45 -13.76 2.91
C CYS A 15 -33.25 -15.28 2.97
N PHE A 16 -34.32 -16.04 2.72
CA PHE A 16 -34.25 -17.45 2.39
C PHE A 16 -33.91 -17.58 0.90
N LEU A 17 -32.65 -17.90 0.58
CA LEU A 17 -32.27 -18.32 -0.77
C LEU A 17 -32.62 -19.81 -0.93
N ALA A 18 -33.81 -20.10 -1.44
CA ALA A 18 -34.23 -21.46 -1.79
C ALA A 18 -33.71 -21.82 -3.19
N MET A 19 -32.61 -22.57 -3.25
CA MET A 19 -32.12 -23.20 -4.48
C MET A 19 -32.86 -24.52 -4.71
N THR A 20 -33.91 -24.50 -5.54
CA THR A 20 -34.42 -25.70 -6.22
C THR A 20 -35.04 -25.31 -7.56
N GLY A 21 -34.60 -25.94 -8.66
CA GLY A 21 -35.49 -26.17 -9.80
C GLY A 21 -34.90 -26.10 -11.21
N CYS A 22 -34.42 -27.26 -11.67
CA CYS A 22 -34.57 -27.83 -13.03
C CYS A 22 -34.04 -27.08 -14.27
N ALA A 23 -33.02 -27.70 -14.86
CA ALA A 23 -32.62 -27.57 -16.25
C ALA A 23 -33.76 -27.90 -17.23
N LYS A 24 -33.91 -27.07 -18.26
CA LYS A 24 -34.59 -27.44 -19.51
C LYS A 24 -33.58 -27.29 -20.64
N LYS A 25 -33.16 -28.43 -21.17
CA LYS A 25 -32.23 -28.58 -22.28
C LYS A 25 -32.90 -28.06 -23.55
N GLN A 26 -32.29 -27.08 -24.20
CA GLN A 26 -32.68 -26.66 -25.55
C GLN A 26 -31.58 -27.18 -26.49
N ASP A 27 -31.89 -28.25 -27.22
CA ASP A 27 -30.98 -28.84 -28.19
C ASP A 27 -30.90 -27.90 -29.41
N VAL A 28 -29.79 -27.17 -29.53
CA VAL A 28 -29.37 -26.56 -30.79
C VAL A 28 -28.33 -27.49 -31.39
N ALA A 29 -28.70 -28.18 -32.46
CA ALA A 29 -27.80 -29.01 -33.25
C ALA A 29 -26.81 -28.11 -34.00
N LEU A 30 -25.57 -28.03 -33.52
CA LEU A 30 -24.44 -27.53 -34.28
C LEU A 30 -23.79 -28.71 -35.00
N GLN A 31 -23.74 -28.62 -36.33
CA GLN A 31 -23.02 -29.57 -37.18
C GLN A 31 -21.53 -29.49 -36.85
N SER A 32 -20.94 -30.64 -36.50
CA SER A 32 -19.51 -30.82 -36.37
C SER A 32 -18.85 -30.70 -37.74
N GLN A 33 -18.05 -29.66 -37.96
CA GLN A 33 -16.95 -29.72 -38.92
C GLN A 33 -15.73 -30.26 -38.16
N ASP A 34 -15.20 -31.38 -38.64
CA ASP A 34 -13.94 -31.95 -38.19
C ASP A 34 -12.81 -30.95 -38.49
N GLY A 35 -12.32 -30.30 -37.43
CA GLY A 35 -11.09 -29.52 -37.42
C GLY A 35 -10.42 -29.75 -36.08
N GLU A 36 -9.19 -30.24 -36.09
CA GLU A 36 -8.40 -30.48 -34.88
C GLU A 36 -8.36 -29.23 -33.99
N GLU A 37 -8.76 -29.37 -32.73
CA GLU A 37 -8.48 -28.37 -31.71
C GLU A 37 -6.96 -28.18 -31.59
N PRO A 38 -6.42 -26.94 -31.62
CA PRO A 38 -5.03 -26.73 -31.33
C PRO A 38 -4.80 -27.08 -29.87
N LYS A 39 -4.09 -28.19 -29.64
CA LYS A 39 -3.60 -28.57 -28.32
C LYS A 39 -2.71 -27.43 -27.82
N SER A 40 -3.18 -26.70 -26.82
CA SER A 40 -2.36 -25.84 -25.98
C SER A 40 -1.20 -26.68 -25.43
N GLN A 41 -0.03 -26.51 -26.03
CA GLN A 41 1.24 -26.96 -25.48
C GLN A 41 1.88 -25.76 -24.79
N LEU A 42 1.29 -25.32 -23.68
CA LEU A 42 2.11 -24.71 -22.64
C LEU A 42 2.81 -25.91 -21.97
N SER A 43 4.04 -26.18 -22.40
CA SER A 43 4.80 -27.33 -21.96
C SER A 43 5.09 -27.23 -20.45
N GLU A 44 4.85 -28.32 -19.73
CA GLU A 44 5.39 -28.58 -18.39
C GLU A 44 6.91 -28.78 -18.46
N THR A 45 7.64 -27.74 -18.86
CA THR A 45 9.11 -27.75 -18.91
C THR A 45 9.65 -26.48 -18.31
N ALA A 46 9.81 -26.46 -16.99
CA ALA A 46 10.96 -25.87 -16.32
C ALA A 46 10.99 -26.36 -14.87
N GLU A 47 11.79 -27.38 -14.60
CA GLU A 47 12.44 -27.48 -13.29
C GLU A 47 13.44 -26.32 -13.20
N SER A 48 12.98 -25.11 -12.93
CA SER A 48 13.81 -24.04 -12.39
C SER A 48 13.53 -23.97 -10.90
N GLN A 49 14.56 -23.95 -10.05
CA GLN A 49 14.39 -23.17 -8.83
C GLN A 49 13.91 -21.79 -9.27
N ASP A 50 12.72 -21.43 -8.78
CA ASP A 50 11.77 -20.56 -9.44
C ASP A 50 12.35 -19.14 -9.49
N SER A 51 12.68 -18.62 -10.67
CA SER A 51 13.19 -17.24 -10.80
C SER A 51 12.23 -16.24 -10.16
N THR A 52 10.94 -16.58 -10.09
CA THR A 52 9.90 -15.84 -9.37
C THR A 52 10.14 -15.79 -7.86
N GLU A 53 10.59 -16.89 -7.23
CA GLU A 53 10.90 -16.93 -5.80
C GLU A 53 12.13 -16.09 -5.47
N GLU A 54 13.14 -16.10 -6.35
CA GLU A 54 14.35 -15.26 -6.22
C GLU A 54 14.00 -13.77 -6.39
N ASP A 55 13.21 -13.45 -7.42
CA ASP A 55 12.69 -12.10 -7.68
C ASP A 55 11.90 -11.57 -6.46
N LEU A 56 10.99 -12.39 -5.92
CA LEU A 56 10.21 -12.03 -4.75
C LEU A 56 11.10 -11.87 -3.51
N ALA A 57 12.06 -12.78 -3.29
CA ALA A 57 12.97 -12.73 -2.16
C ALA A 57 13.84 -11.47 -2.19
N PHE A 58 14.38 -11.12 -3.35
CA PHE A 58 15.17 -9.89 -3.50
C PHE A 58 14.31 -8.64 -3.28
N LEU A 59 13.19 -8.53 -3.98
CA LEU A 59 12.34 -7.34 -3.89
C LEU A 59 11.85 -7.13 -2.45
N THR A 60 11.55 -8.20 -1.72
CA THR A 60 11.06 -8.14 -0.33
C THR A 60 12.17 -8.15 0.73
N SER A 61 13.44 -8.09 0.32
CA SER A 61 14.60 -8.14 1.22
C SER A 61 14.75 -6.91 2.11
N ASP A 62 15.60 -7.04 3.14
CA ASP A 62 16.02 -5.91 3.99
C ASP A 62 16.78 -4.85 3.17
N GLU A 63 17.47 -5.27 2.13
CA GLU A 63 18.20 -4.37 1.24
C GLU A 63 17.28 -3.43 0.47
N CYS A 64 16.12 -3.93 0.05
CA CYS A 64 15.09 -3.15 -0.61
C CYS A 64 14.29 -2.29 0.38
N ASN A 65 14.37 -2.56 1.69
CA ASN A 65 13.81 -1.77 2.79
C ASN A 65 12.40 -1.20 2.53
N GLY A 66 11.50 -2.05 2.00
CA GLY A 66 10.12 -1.66 1.69
C GLY A 66 9.97 -0.67 0.52
N ARG A 67 11.02 -0.44 -0.26
CA ARG A 67 11.03 0.20 -1.59
C ARG A 67 10.31 1.54 -1.66
N LYS A 68 10.37 2.34 -0.60
CA LYS A 68 9.75 3.67 -0.57
C LYS A 68 10.34 4.56 -1.67
N PRO A 69 9.51 5.25 -2.49
CA PRO A 69 10.01 6.10 -3.58
C PRO A 69 11.13 7.04 -3.12
N GLY A 70 12.21 7.11 -3.91
CA GLY A 70 13.35 7.99 -3.62
C GLY A 70 14.24 7.55 -2.44
N THR A 71 14.11 6.31 -1.98
CA THR A 71 15.04 5.71 -1.01
C THR A 71 16.08 4.82 -1.71
N PRO A 72 17.23 4.53 -1.07
CA PRO A 72 18.22 3.59 -1.62
C PRO A 72 17.63 2.20 -1.94
N GLY A 73 16.65 1.73 -1.15
CA GLY A 73 15.99 0.44 -1.39
C GLY A 73 15.12 0.43 -2.64
N ASN A 74 14.50 1.58 -2.98
CA ASN A 74 13.76 1.77 -4.22
C ASN A 74 14.69 1.82 -5.45
N GLU A 75 15.83 2.50 -5.32
CA GLU A 75 16.88 2.51 -6.36
C GLU A 75 17.44 1.09 -6.63
N LYS A 76 17.68 0.30 -5.58
CA LYS A 76 18.10 -1.10 -5.73
C LYS A 76 17.06 -1.95 -6.46
N ALA A 77 15.78 -1.75 -6.17
CA ALA A 77 14.70 -2.44 -6.86
C ALA A 77 14.63 -2.06 -8.34
N ALA A 78 14.79 -0.77 -8.66
CA ALA A 78 14.88 -0.29 -10.04
C ALA A 78 16.06 -0.91 -10.81
N ALA A 79 17.25 -0.97 -10.18
CA ALA A 79 18.43 -1.59 -10.76
C ALA A 79 18.21 -3.07 -11.06
N TYR A 80 17.67 -3.79 -10.08
CA TYR A 80 17.38 -5.21 -10.20
C TYR A 80 16.41 -5.48 -11.35
N ILE A 81 15.30 -4.74 -11.45
CA ILE A 81 14.32 -4.95 -12.52
C ILE A 81 14.94 -4.69 -13.91
N ALA A 82 15.80 -3.67 -14.04
CA ALA A 82 16.50 -3.40 -15.30
C ALA A 82 17.48 -4.55 -15.68
N GLU A 83 18.21 -5.08 -14.69
CA GLU A 83 19.09 -6.25 -14.88
C GLU A 83 18.27 -7.49 -15.28
N ARG A 84 17.13 -7.74 -14.63
CA ARG A 84 16.23 -8.84 -14.99
C ARG A 84 15.67 -8.70 -16.41
N PHE A 85 15.32 -7.49 -16.85
CA PHE A 85 14.92 -7.25 -18.24
C PHE A 85 16.04 -7.56 -19.24
N GLU A 86 17.28 -7.18 -18.93
CA GLU A 86 18.45 -7.51 -19.75
C GLU A 86 18.70 -9.04 -19.79
N GLU A 87 18.62 -9.72 -18.65
CA GLU A 87 18.79 -11.18 -18.55
C GLU A 87 17.72 -11.96 -19.32
N ILE A 88 16.47 -11.47 -19.32
CA ILE A 88 15.39 -12.01 -20.14
C ILE A 88 15.67 -11.82 -21.64
N GLY A 89 16.46 -10.80 -22.01
CA GLY A 89 16.76 -10.47 -23.40
C GLY A 89 15.80 -9.45 -24.02
N LEU A 90 15.04 -8.73 -23.19
CA LEU A 90 14.29 -7.56 -23.66
C LEU A 90 15.25 -6.52 -24.25
N GLN A 91 14.73 -5.59 -25.04
CA GLN A 91 15.48 -4.40 -25.45
C GLN A 91 15.10 -3.22 -24.56
N PRO A 92 15.98 -2.24 -24.34
CA PRO A 92 15.60 -1.01 -23.64
C PRO A 92 14.62 -0.20 -24.49
N PHE A 93 13.65 0.45 -23.84
CA PHE A 93 12.79 1.39 -24.54
C PHE A 93 13.55 2.69 -24.83
N LEU A 94 13.50 3.16 -26.08
CA LEU A 94 14.29 4.28 -26.58
C LEU A 94 15.81 4.06 -26.46
N LYS A 95 16.43 4.53 -25.37
CA LYS A 95 17.89 4.53 -25.19
C LYS A 95 18.35 3.68 -24.01
N ASP A 96 17.50 3.51 -23.00
CA ASP A 96 17.86 2.92 -21.72
C ASP A 96 16.60 2.28 -21.11
N TYR A 97 16.76 1.27 -20.24
CA TYR A 97 15.64 0.73 -19.48
C TYR A 97 15.09 1.75 -18.48
N ARG A 98 15.95 2.65 -18.00
CA ARG A 98 15.59 3.64 -16.97
C ARG A 98 15.13 4.94 -17.58
N HIS A 99 13.91 5.32 -17.22
CA HIS A 99 13.28 6.58 -17.60
C HIS A 99 13.06 7.44 -16.37
N SER A 100 14.06 8.26 -16.07
CA SER A 100 14.07 9.10 -14.87
C SER A 100 13.09 10.27 -14.95
N TYR A 101 12.48 10.57 -13.83
CA TYR A 101 11.72 11.79 -13.58
C TYR A 101 12.05 12.31 -12.18
N THR A 102 11.83 13.60 -11.94
CA THR A 102 11.99 14.18 -10.61
C THR A 102 10.64 14.49 -9.99
N LYS A 103 10.54 14.30 -8.67
CA LYS A 103 9.35 14.60 -7.90
C LYS A 103 9.75 15.06 -6.50
N GLU A 104 9.13 16.14 -6.04
CA GLU A 104 9.21 16.54 -4.64
C GLU A 104 8.61 15.43 -3.76
N THR A 105 9.40 14.96 -2.81
CA THR A 105 9.08 13.84 -1.93
C THR A 105 9.21 14.30 -0.49
N GLU A 106 8.13 14.11 0.26
CA GLU A 106 8.10 14.37 1.70
C GLU A 106 8.60 13.15 2.48
N SER A 107 9.41 13.39 3.50
CA SER A 107 9.83 12.40 4.47
C SER A 107 9.88 12.96 5.86
N LEU A 108 9.41 12.16 6.82
CA LEU A 108 9.62 12.42 8.23
C LEU A 108 11.11 12.29 8.58
N ASP A 109 11.66 13.29 9.26
CA ASP A 109 12.94 13.13 9.96
C ASP A 109 12.68 12.32 11.25
N GLU A 110 13.04 11.03 11.23
CA GLU A 110 12.82 10.10 12.35
C GLU A 110 13.60 10.51 13.62
N ASP A 111 14.63 11.36 13.52
CA ASP A 111 15.37 11.86 14.69
C ASP A 111 14.63 13.00 15.41
N THR A 112 13.68 13.65 14.74
CA THR A 112 12.92 14.80 15.29
C THR A 112 11.60 14.37 15.91
N ILE A 113 11.05 13.22 15.51
CA ILE A 113 9.74 12.80 15.98
C ILE A 113 9.76 12.40 17.45
N SER A 114 8.86 12.98 18.23
CA SER A 114 8.69 12.63 19.64
C SER A 114 7.24 12.72 20.08
N LEU A 115 6.81 11.76 20.88
CA LEU A 115 5.49 11.72 21.50
C LEU A 115 5.62 11.44 22.99
N LYS A 116 5.10 12.35 23.82
CA LYS A 116 5.23 12.29 25.29
C LYS A 116 3.94 12.66 25.99
N ILE A 117 3.76 12.15 27.21
CA ILE A 117 2.72 12.60 28.14
C ILE A 117 3.36 13.42 29.26
N LEU A 118 2.74 14.54 29.59
CA LEU A 118 3.17 15.46 30.64
C LEU A 118 2.07 15.73 31.67
N ASP A 119 2.52 16.04 32.89
CA ASP A 119 1.72 16.53 34.00
C ASP A 119 2.40 17.77 34.59
N GLY A 120 2.11 18.93 34.01
CA GLY A 120 2.97 20.10 34.13
C GLY A 120 4.35 19.81 33.53
N ASP A 121 5.43 20.10 34.25
CA ASP A 121 6.80 19.91 33.75
C ASP A 121 7.30 18.45 33.84
N ARG A 122 6.51 17.55 34.42
CA ARG A 122 6.92 16.15 34.61
C ARG A 122 6.50 15.30 33.41
N VAL A 123 7.46 14.65 32.77
CA VAL A 123 7.21 13.58 31.79
C VAL A 123 6.68 12.34 32.53
N LEU A 124 5.47 11.92 32.19
CA LEU A 124 4.84 10.71 32.71
C LEU A 124 5.17 9.49 31.86
N ASP A 125 5.15 9.67 30.54
CA ASP A 125 5.40 8.59 29.59
C ASP A 125 6.02 9.11 28.29
N THR A 126 6.72 8.23 27.58
CA THR A 126 7.35 8.49 26.28
C THR A 126 7.09 7.31 25.36
N PHE A 127 6.81 7.62 24.10
CA PHE A 127 6.53 6.64 23.07
C PHE A 127 7.56 6.70 21.96
N GLU A 128 7.91 5.54 21.44
CA GLU A 128 8.93 5.31 20.43
C GLU A 128 8.28 5.19 19.05
N PHE A 129 8.71 6.00 18.09
CA PHE A 129 8.24 5.91 16.70
C PHE A 129 8.61 4.56 16.08
N GLY A 130 7.75 4.02 15.23
CA GLY A 130 7.90 2.68 14.63
C GLY A 130 7.50 1.52 15.55
N LYS A 131 7.67 1.69 16.87
CA LYS A 131 7.39 0.65 17.87
C LYS A 131 6.08 0.85 18.63
N ASP A 132 5.80 2.07 19.09
CA ASP A 132 4.58 2.40 19.84
C ASP A 132 3.54 3.05 18.92
N PHE A 133 3.99 3.82 17.93
CA PHE A 133 3.13 4.54 16.98
C PHE A 133 3.83 4.79 15.65
N ILE A 134 3.04 5.06 14.61
CA ILE A 134 3.52 5.56 13.31
C ILE A 134 2.62 6.69 12.82
N GLU A 135 3.06 7.41 11.81
CA GLU A 135 2.28 8.43 11.13
C GLU A 135 1.12 7.82 10.32
N ILE A 136 0.02 8.57 10.24
CA ILE A 136 -1.02 8.38 9.23
C ILE A 136 -1.06 9.62 8.34
N PHE A 137 -1.14 10.80 8.97
CA PHE A 137 -0.94 12.09 8.33
C PHE A 137 -0.12 12.97 9.27
N LEU A 138 0.96 13.57 8.79
CA LEU A 138 1.79 14.53 9.52
C LEU A 138 2.16 15.71 8.62
N GLU A 139 2.39 16.83 9.28
CA GLU A 139 3.05 18.05 8.77
C GLU A 139 4.09 18.47 9.81
N ASP A 140 4.88 19.50 9.53
CA ASP A 140 5.72 20.14 10.54
C ASP A 140 4.87 20.50 11.76
N THR A 141 5.15 19.83 12.88
CA THR A 141 4.26 19.85 14.03
C THR A 141 5.07 20.07 15.30
N ALA A 142 4.65 21.05 16.10
CA ALA A 142 5.10 21.24 17.48
C ALA A 142 3.90 21.59 18.35
N LEU A 143 3.30 20.57 18.98
CA LEU A 143 2.04 20.67 19.70
C LEU A 143 2.21 20.28 21.17
N THR A 144 1.50 21.00 22.05
CA THR A 144 1.24 20.61 23.43
C THR A 144 -0.25 20.78 23.66
N LEU A 145 -0.98 19.67 23.83
CA LEU A 145 -2.43 19.67 23.84
C LEU A 145 -2.97 18.89 25.03
N PRO A 146 -4.06 19.34 25.67
CA PRO A 146 -4.78 18.47 26.58
C PRO A 146 -5.41 17.31 25.80
N PHE A 147 -5.36 16.11 26.38
CA PHE A 147 -5.68 14.87 25.69
C PHE A 147 -6.95 14.20 26.24
N TYR A 148 -7.87 13.78 25.36
CA TYR A 148 -9.18 13.21 25.73
C TYR A 148 -9.59 12.04 24.81
N LEU A 149 -10.65 11.33 25.19
CA LEU A 149 -11.29 10.29 24.36
C LEU A 149 -12.36 10.84 23.41
N GLU A 150 -12.74 12.10 23.59
CA GLU A 150 -13.76 12.78 22.79
C GLU A 150 -13.40 14.27 22.65
N PRO A 151 -13.81 14.94 21.56
CA PRO A 151 -13.61 16.37 21.39
C PRO A 151 -14.17 17.18 22.58
N LYS A 152 -13.54 18.32 22.85
CA LYS A 152 -13.98 19.31 23.84
C LYS A 152 -14.12 20.68 23.19
N ASP A 153 -14.75 21.62 23.89
CA ASP A 153 -14.90 23.01 23.46
C ASP A 153 -13.60 23.83 23.63
N LYS A 154 -12.45 23.21 23.34
CA LYS A 154 -11.10 23.77 23.37
C LYS A 154 -10.14 22.89 22.58
N GLU A 155 -9.05 23.47 22.10
CA GLU A 155 -8.02 22.73 21.38
C GLU A 155 -7.54 21.51 22.17
N CYS A 156 -7.56 20.35 21.52
CA CYS A 156 -7.24 19.09 22.17
C CYS A 156 -6.71 18.04 21.18
N ALA A 157 -6.03 17.05 21.74
CA ALA A 157 -5.77 15.78 21.10
C ALA A 157 -6.88 14.78 21.47
N VAL A 158 -7.27 13.94 20.51
CA VAL A 158 -8.33 12.94 20.72
C VAL A 158 -7.81 11.53 20.39
N LEU A 159 -7.97 10.60 21.32
CA LEU A 159 -7.74 9.17 21.11
C LEU A 159 -9.03 8.47 20.72
N VAL A 160 -8.99 7.73 19.62
CA VAL A 160 -10.12 6.96 19.09
C VAL A 160 -9.70 5.52 18.83
N ASP A 161 -10.61 4.57 19.02
CA ASP A 161 -10.38 3.15 18.78
C ASP A 161 -10.68 2.70 17.34
N ASP A 162 -11.25 3.58 16.51
CA ASP A 162 -11.69 3.27 15.16
C ASP A 162 -11.41 4.43 14.17
N ALA A 163 -10.96 4.07 12.96
CA ALA A 163 -10.60 5.03 11.93
C ALA A 163 -11.80 5.76 11.31
N ALA A 164 -13.00 5.19 11.35
CA ALA A 164 -14.23 5.87 10.95
C ALA A 164 -14.61 6.97 11.95
N ILE A 165 -14.40 6.74 13.26
CA ILE A 165 -14.59 7.79 14.29
C ILE A 165 -13.57 8.92 14.06
N ALA A 166 -12.31 8.60 13.75
CA ALA A 166 -11.30 9.60 13.41
C ALA A 166 -11.77 10.52 12.27
N GLN A 167 -12.41 9.95 11.24
CA GLN A 167 -12.94 10.68 10.08
C GLN A 167 -14.04 11.68 10.43
N GLU A 168 -14.89 11.36 11.41
CA GLU A 168 -15.92 12.29 11.89
C GLU A 168 -15.32 13.56 12.51
N TYR A 169 -14.08 13.48 13.01
CA TYR A 169 -13.39 14.58 13.68
C TYR A 169 -12.45 15.40 12.79
N TRP A 170 -12.26 15.02 11.52
CA TRP A 170 -11.37 15.75 10.60
C TRP A 170 -11.70 17.22 10.46
N ASN A 171 -12.99 17.58 10.48
CA ASN A 171 -13.44 18.96 10.33
C ASN A 171 -13.80 19.62 11.68
N ASN A 172 -13.49 18.99 12.82
CA ASN A 172 -13.78 19.57 14.11
C ASN A 172 -12.80 20.72 14.41
N PRO A 173 -13.27 21.94 14.73
CA PRO A 173 -12.40 23.10 14.90
C PRO A 173 -11.44 23.00 16.10
N TYR A 174 -11.74 22.13 17.06
CA TYR A 174 -11.00 21.95 18.31
C TYR A 174 -10.04 20.75 18.28
N VAL A 175 -10.22 19.81 17.36
CA VAL A 175 -9.33 18.64 17.29
C VAL A 175 -8.08 19.01 16.51
N LYS A 176 -6.92 19.02 17.19
CA LYS A 176 -5.62 19.41 16.61
C LYS A 176 -4.64 18.25 16.46
N LEU A 177 -4.98 17.09 17.03
CA LEU A 177 -4.24 15.85 16.88
C LEU A 177 -5.20 14.67 17.07
N LEU A 178 -5.14 13.67 16.19
CA LEU A 178 -5.84 12.39 16.35
C LEU A 178 -4.83 11.28 16.63
N LEU A 179 -5.12 10.47 17.64
CA LEU A 179 -4.44 9.21 17.88
C LEU A 179 -5.44 8.09 17.60
N VAL A 180 -5.16 7.28 16.60
CA VAL A 180 -6.10 6.28 16.09
C VAL A 180 -5.54 4.91 16.40
N LYS A 181 -6.29 4.11 17.16
CA LYS A 181 -5.93 2.71 17.40
C LYS A 181 -5.81 1.99 16.06
N GLY A 182 -4.72 1.29 15.87
CA GLY A 182 -4.53 0.47 14.69
C GLY A 182 -3.50 -0.61 14.94
N ASN A 183 -3.47 -1.58 14.04
CA ASN A 183 -2.44 -2.61 13.98
C ASN A 183 -1.35 -2.22 12.96
N ASP A 184 -0.26 -2.97 12.99
CA ASP A 184 0.94 -2.77 12.19
C ASP A 184 0.86 -3.35 10.77
N SER A 185 -0.23 -4.04 10.43
CA SER A 185 -0.40 -4.73 9.15
C SER A 185 -0.37 -3.80 7.92
N ARG A 186 -0.58 -2.50 8.10
CA ARG A 186 -0.60 -1.50 7.02
C ARG A 186 0.00 -0.18 7.49
N ARG A 187 0.78 0.45 6.60
CA ARG A 187 1.20 1.84 6.69
C ARG A 187 0.62 2.62 5.53
N GLY A 188 0.24 3.88 5.77
CA GLY A 188 -0.24 4.78 4.72
C GLY A 188 0.89 5.28 3.82
N GLY A 189 0.56 5.81 2.65
CA GLY A 189 1.54 6.38 1.72
C GLY A 189 1.57 7.91 1.69
N PHE A 190 0.80 8.59 2.54
CA PHE A 190 0.66 10.05 2.52
C PHE A 190 1.15 10.64 3.85
N PHE A 191 1.97 11.68 3.79
CA PHE A 191 2.31 12.50 4.96
C PHE A 191 1.24 13.56 5.15
N TYR A 192 0.99 14.42 4.17
CA TYR A 192 0.05 15.51 4.36
C TYR A 192 -1.31 15.31 3.67
N LYS A 193 -2.36 15.86 4.29
CA LYS A 193 -3.65 16.09 3.63
C LYS A 193 -4.26 17.40 4.12
N GLU A 194 -4.37 18.36 3.21
CA GLU A 194 -4.86 19.71 3.52
C GLU A 194 -6.22 19.68 4.24
N GLY A 195 -6.31 20.46 5.32
CA GLY A 195 -7.52 20.62 6.12
C GLY A 195 -7.83 19.46 7.09
N ILE A 196 -6.93 18.47 7.22
CA ILE A 196 -7.07 17.37 8.17
C ILE A 196 -6.02 17.54 9.28
N PRO A 197 -6.39 17.42 10.57
CA PRO A 197 -5.42 17.50 11.66
C PRO A 197 -4.40 16.35 11.58
N PRO A 198 -3.17 16.54 12.08
CA PRO A 198 -2.19 15.46 12.23
C PRO A 198 -2.80 14.22 12.88
N GLN A 199 -2.43 13.05 12.38
CA GLN A 199 -2.93 11.75 12.84
C GLN A 199 -1.80 10.76 13.01
N LEU A 200 -1.79 10.13 14.17
CA LEU A 200 -0.89 9.04 14.50
C LEU A 200 -1.70 7.75 14.61
N ARG A 201 -1.15 6.67 14.07
CA ARG A 201 -1.59 5.31 14.40
C ARG A 201 -0.89 4.89 15.68
N VAL A 202 -1.65 4.57 16.71
CA VAL A 202 -1.13 4.02 17.97
C VAL A 202 -1.45 2.54 18.06
N TYR A 203 -0.47 1.72 18.44
CA TYR A 203 -0.66 0.27 18.53
C TYR A 203 -1.47 -0.12 19.78
N PRO A 204 -2.03 -1.34 19.85
CA PRO A 204 -2.96 -1.70 20.92
C PRO A 204 -2.41 -1.52 22.35
N GLU A 205 -1.15 -1.91 22.59
CA GLU A 205 -0.51 -1.74 23.91
C GLU A 205 -0.28 -0.26 24.24
N THR A 206 0.12 0.54 23.24
CA THR A 206 0.25 2.00 23.34
C THR A 206 -1.09 2.67 23.63
N TYR A 207 -2.16 2.24 22.96
CA TYR A 207 -3.52 2.73 23.14
C TYR A 207 -3.98 2.52 24.59
N ASP A 208 -3.74 1.33 25.14
CA ASP A 208 -4.12 1.00 26.50
C ASP A 208 -3.34 1.86 27.52
N ARG A 209 -2.04 2.09 27.30
CA ARG A 209 -1.23 3.04 28.09
C ARG A 209 -1.76 4.47 28.01
N LEU A 210 -2.11 4.93 26.81
CA LEU A 210 -2.64 6.29 26.60
C LEU A 210 -3.95 6.53 27.35
N ILE A 211 -4.82 5.52 27.49
CA ILE A 211 -6.08 5.65 28.26
C ILE A 211 -5.80 6.05 29.72
N GLU A 212 -4.72 5.57 30.33
CA GLU A 212 -4.36 5.88 31.72
C GLU A 212 -3.96 7.36 31.92
N HIS A 213 -3.76 8.09 30.82
CA HIS A 213 -3.31 9.47 30.79
C HIS A 213 -4.36 10.47 30.30
N VAL A 214 -5.63 10.05 30.16
CA VAL A 214 -6.72 10.96 29.80
C VAL A 214 -6.80 12.15 30.77
N GLY A 215 -6.89 13.36 30.21
CA GLY A 215 -6.90 14.62 30.96
C GLY A 215 -5.52 15.20 31.26
N LYS A 216 -4.43 14.52 30.87
CA LYS A 216 -3.06 15.05 30.86
C LYS A 216 -2.74 15.78 29.56
N GLU A 217 -1.50 16.27 29.44
CA GLU A 217 -1.01 16.93 28.22
C GLU A 217 -0.23 15.92 27.38
N ILE A 218 -0.50 15.91 26.08
CA ILE A 218 0.29 15.19 25.09
C ILE A 218 1.13 16.19 24.28
N VAL A 219 2.39 15.81 24.06
CA VAL A 219 3.33 16.60 23.26
C VAL A 219 3.76 15.79 22.06
N LEU A 220 3.55 16.36 20.88
CA LEU A 220 4.01 15.86 19.59
C LEU A 220 4.95 16.90 18.98
N SER A 221 6.16 16.48 18.61
CA SER A 221 7.06 17.25 17.78
C SER A 221 7.48 16.37 16.60
N CYS A 222 7.54 16.91 15.38
CA CYS A 222 8.18 16.29 14.23
C CYS A 222 8.44 17.32 13.12
N ASP A 223 9.50 17.10 12.37
CA ASP A 223 9.85 17.86 11.18
C ASP A 223 9.68 16.97 9.93
N ILE A 224 9.07 17.52 8.89
CA ILE A 224 8.89 16.91 7.58
C ILE A 224 9.84 17.60 6.61
N GLU A 225 10.74 16.83 6.04
CA GLU A 225 11.63 17.30 4.98
C GLU A 225 10.95 17.11 3.63
N ALA A 226 11.05 18.13 2.77
CA ALA A 226 10.63 18.05 1.38
C ALA A 226 11.87 18.22 0.48
N GLU A 227 12.16 17.21 -0.33
CA GLU A 227 13.29 17.24 -1.25
C GLU A 227 12.91 16.73 -2.64
N GLU A 228 13.48 17.34 -3.68
CA GLU A 228 13.33 16.86 -5.05
C GLU A 228 14.15 15.58 -5.22
N LYS A 229 13.46 14.45 -5.44
CA LYS A 229 14.09 13.15 -5.66
C LYS A 229 13.93 12.69 -7.09
N THR A 230 15.00 12.13 -7.64
CA THR A 230 14.96 11.37 -8.89
C THR A 230 14.39 9.98 -8.62
N GLN A 231 13.51 9.53 -9.50
CA GLN A 231 12.90 8.19 -9.52
C GLN A 231 12.86 7.70 -10.95
N ASP A 232 12.79 6.38 -11.15
CA ASP A 232 12.81 5.76 -12.48
C ASP A 232 11.53 4.98 -12.77
N ASN A 233 11.01 5.12 -13.99
CA ASN A 233 10.23 4.04 -14.59
C ASN A 233 11.19 3.08 -15.30
N ILE A 234 10.96 1.77 -15.17
CA ILE A 234 11.78 0.74 -15.82
C ILE A 234 10.98 0.13 -16.95
N VAL A 235 11.49 0.22 -18.18
CA VAL A 235 10.76 -0.15 -19.39
C VAL A 235 11.66 -0.97 -20.33
N GLY A 236 11.31 -2.24 -20.49
CA GLY A 236 11.80 -3.11 -21.55
C GLY A 236 10.76 -3.26 -22.66
N ILE A 237 11.20 -3.63 -23.87
CA ILE A 237 10.35 -3.83 -25.04
C ILE A 237 10.73 -5.13 -25.76
N ILE A 238 9.71 -5.88 -26.19
CA ILE A 238 9.82 -6.93 -27.21
C ILE A 238 9.38 -6.30 -28.54
N GLN A 239 10.34 -6.08 -29.44
CA GLN A 239 10.06 -5.37 -30.70
C GLN A 239 9.25 -6.22 -31.68
N GLY A 240 8.11 -5.69 -32.09
CA GLY A 240 7.29 -6.27 -33.15
C GLY A 240 7.72 -5.84 -34.55
N GLU A 241 7.00 -6.32 -35.56
CA GLU A 241 7.17 -5.89 -36.95
C GLU A 241 6.55 -4.50 -37.21
N ASP A 242 5.46 -4.17 -36.51
CA ASP A 242 4.75 -2.88 -36.63
C ASP A 242 4.82 -2.09 -35.32
N HIS A 243 5.54 -0.96 -35.35
CA HIS A 243 5.74 -0.06 -34.21
C HIS A 243 4.64 1.00 -34.05
N SER A 244 3.52 0.89 -34.77
CA SER A 244 2.41 1.84 -34.68
C SER A 244 1.51 1.62 -33.47
N ASN A 245 1.58 0.45 -32.84
CA ASN A 245 0.80 0.06 -31.66
C ASN A 245 1.66 -0.76 -30.71
N ALA A 246 1.30 -0.77 -29.43
CA ALA A 246 1.96 -1.57 -28.41
C ALA A 246 0.96 -2.16 -27.39
N LEU A 247 1.27 -3.34 -26.85
CA LEU A 247 0.59 -3.92 -25.69
C LEU A 247 1.41 -3.62 -24.43
N ILE A 248 0.90 -2.75 -23.55
CA ILE A 248 1.60 -2.41 -22.31
C ILE A 248 1.20 -3.38 -21.19
N ILE A 249 2.17 -4.07 -20.62
CA ILE A 249 2.05 -4.86 -19.39
C ILE A 249 2.82 -4.12 -18.28
N SER A 250 2.17 -3.84 -17.15
CA SER A 250 2.78 -3.02 -16.10
C SER A 250 2.48 -3.49 -14.68
N ALA A 251 3.40 -3.14 -13.78
CA ALA A 251 3.31 -3.25 -12.34
C ALA A 251 4.03 -2.05 -11.72
N HIS A 252 3.81 -1.79 -10.43
CA HIS A 252 4.61 -0.81 -9.69
C HIS A 252 5.53 -1.55 -8.71
N TYR A 253 6.75 -1.06 -8.56
CA TYR A 253 7.79 -1.71 -7.76
C TYR A 253 8.04 -1.01 -6.42
N ASP A 254 7.51 0.18 -6.22
CA ASP A 254 7.59 0.91 -4.96
C ASP A 254 6.64 0.34 -3.90
N HIS A 255 6.90 0.69 -2.64
CA HIS A 255 5.96 0.45 -1.54
C HIS A 255 6.15 1.47 -0.40
N VAL A 256 5.70 1.19 0.82
CA VAL A 256 5.58 2.18 1.92
C VAL A 256 6.80 2.27 2.86
N GLY A 257 7.87 1.52 2.60
CA GLY A 257 9.14 1.64 3.33
C GLY A 257 9.15 1.05 4.75
N SER A 258 9.89 1.70 5.65
CA SER A 258 10.12 1.29 7.04
C SER A 258 9.88 2.42 8.04
N ALA A 259 9.60 2.08 9.30
CA ALA A 259 9.52 3.01 10.41
C ALA A 259 10.14 2.34 11.65
N GLY A 260 11.20 2.93 12.21
CA GLY A 260 12.04 2.23 13.18
C GLY A 260 12.53 0.88 12.63
N ASP A 261 12.45 -0.18 13.45
CA ASP A 261 12.90 -1.53 13.06
C ASP A 261 11.92 -2.29 12.13
N ARG A 262 10.75 -1.71 11.82
CA ARG A 262 9.71 -2.39 11.04
C ARG A 262 9.81 -2.05 9.56
N ILE A 263 9.80 -3.07 8.71
CA ILE A 263 9.79 -2.95 7.24
C ILE A 263 8.48 -3.48 6.68
N TRP A 264 7.77 -2.67 5.90
CA TRP A 264 6.65 -3.13 5.07
C TRP A 264 7.22 -3.64 3.75
N ARG A 265 7.37 -4.95 3.64
CA ARG A 265 8.09 -5.59 2.53
C ARG A 265 7.34 -5.60 1.20
N GLY A 266 6.02 -5.38 1.20
CA GLY A 266 5.24 -5.24 -0.03
C GLY A 266 5.27 -6.46 -0.95
N ALA A 267 5.18 -7.67 -0.36
CA ALA A 267 5.15 -8.91 -1.13
C ALA A 267 3.94 -8.95 -2.07
N LEU A 268 2.74 -8.69 -1.53
CA LEU A 268 1.50 -8.62 -2.30
C LEU A 268 1.30 -7.26 -2.99
N ASP A 269 1.81 -6.20 -2.38
CA ASP A 269 1.66 -4.81 -2.85
C ASP A 269 3.05 -4.17 -2.99
N ASN A 270 3.73 -4.29 -4.13
CA ASN A 270 3.33 -5.05 -5.31
C ASN A 270 4.50 -5.84 -5.94
N ALA A 271 5.38 -6.39 -5.10
CA ALA A 271 6.46 -7.25 -5.60
C ALA A 271 5.91 -8.45 -6.39
N SER A 272 4.78 -9.03 -5.98
CA SER A 272 4.12 -10.12 -6.71
C SER A 272 3.71 -9.73 -8.13
N GLY A 273 3.24 -8.50 -8.34
CA GLY A 273 2.91 -8.02 -9.69
C GLY A 273 4.15 -7.83 -10.55
N VAL A 274 5.26 -7.37 -9.97
CA VAL A 274 6.56 -7.28 -10.65
C VAL A 274 7.07 -8.68 -11.02
N CYS A 275 6.98 -9.66 -10.12
CA CYS A 275 7.41 -11.03 -10.41
C CYS A 275 6.57 -11.65 -11.54
N LEU A 276 5.25 -11.45 -11.51
CA LEU A 276 4.38 -11.91 -12.59
C LEU A 276 4.72 -11.24 -13.92
N LEU A 277 5.04 -9.95 -13.91
CA LEU A 277 5.46 -9.21 -15.10
C LEU A 277 6.77 -9.78 -15.67
N LEU A 278 7.77 -10.01 -14.83
CA LEU A 278 9.07 -10.56 -15.24
C LEU A 278 8.91 -11.96 -15.86
N GLU A 279 8.15 -12.84 -15.21
CA GLU A 279 7.91 -14.19 -15.74
C GLU A 279 7.07 -14.15 -17.03
N THR A 280 6.06 -13.27 -17.10
CA THR A 280 5.27 -13.08 -18.34
C THR A 280 6.16 -12.59 -19.48
N ALA A 281 7.03 -11.62 -19.22
CA ALA A 281 7.95 -11.08 -20.22
C ALA A 281 8.90 -12.17 -20.74
N LYS A 282 9.44 -13.00 -19.83
CA LYS A 282 10.27 -14.15 -20.17
C LYS A 282 9.55 -15.15 -21.07
N VAL A 283 8.34 -15.56 -20.69
CA VAL A 283 7.54 -16.51 -21.49
C VAL A 283 7.23 -15.95 -22.89
N ILE A 284 6.91 -14.66 -23.00
CA ILE A 284 6.65 -14.02 -24.29
C ILE A 284 7.94 -13.94 -25.12
N GLN A 285 9.05 -13.54 -24.51
CA GLN A 285 10.35 -13.42 -25.18
C GLN A 285 10.82 -14.78 -25.71
N ASP A 286 10.72 -15.85 -24.92
CA ASP A 286 11.04 -17.22 -25.32
C ASP A 286 10.13 -17.71 -26.45
N TYR A 287 8.83 -17.40 -26.39
CA TYR A 287 7.87 -17.77 -27.43
C TYR A 287 8.23 -17.13 -28.79
N TYR A 288 8.74 -15.90 -28.79
CA TYR A 288 9.16 -15.19 -29.99
C TYR A 288 10.65 -15.39 -30.31
N GLU A 289 11.37 -16.30 -29.66
CA GLU A 289 12.78 -16.54 -29.97
C GLU A 289 12.97 -16.90 -31.46
N GLY A 290 13.73 -16.07 -32.19
CA GLY A 290 13.95 -16.22 -33.63
C GLY A 290 12.81 -15.71 -34.53
N SER A 291 11.81 -15.02 -33.97
CA SER A 291 10.73 -14.33 -34.69
C SER A 291 10.37 -13.00 -34.00
N GLN A 292 9.32 -12.31 -34.45
CA GLN A 292 8.84 -11.07 -33.84
C GLN A 292 7.31 -11.10 -33.69
N PRO A 293 6.75 -10.48 -32.64
CA PRO A 293 5.31 -10.23 -32.55
C PRO A 293 4.86 -9.26 -33.66
N ALA A 294 3.55 -9.23 -33.92
CA ALA A 294 3.00 -8.29 -34.91
C ALA A 294 3.17 -6.84 -34.49
N TYR A 295 3.03 -6.56 -33.19
CA TYR A 295 3.15 -5.24 -32.59
C TYR A 295 4.14 -5.29 -31.43
N ASP A 296 4.66 -4.14 -31.04
CA ASP A 296 5.52 -4.03 -29.86
C ASP A 296 4.77 -4.49 -28.59
N ILE A 297 5.50 -5.07 -27.65
CA ILE A 297 5.00 -5.45 -26.31
C ILE A 297 5.91 -4.80 -25.27
#